data_AF-A0A1Z9E1Q3-F1
#
_entry.id   AF-A0A1Z9E1Q3-F1
#
_cell.length_a   1.000
_cell.length_b   1.000
_cell.length_c   1.000
_cell.angle_alpha   90.00
_cell.angle_beta   90.00
_cell.angle_gamma   90.00
#
_symmetry.space_group_name_H-M   'P 1'
#
loop_
_entity.id
_entity.type
_entity.pdbx_description
1 polymer ?
#
loop_
_entity_poly.entity_id
_entity_poly.type
_entity_poly.pdbx_seq_one_letter_code
_entity_poly.pdbx_strand_id
1 'polypeptide(L)'
;MMLLHMLLVVMSITASTLVIADEPPVKKYYVEDIKAAMFKHIERNIDEDGIFRIRDEKTNEILELEFVKIHNPVRQISDRIYFACTDFRVHADPKKLYDLDFWMDIETGELRIYQTKIHKEPRKSLIYGWYKQPRYTFVNDKVVPLY
;
A
#
# COMPACT_ATOMS: atom_id res chain seq x y z
N MET A 1 -3.94 33.31 -72.12
CA MET A 1 -3.04 33.17 -70.96
C MET A 1 -3.84 33.46 -69.70
N MET A 2 -3.63 32.63 -68.68
CA MET A 2 -4.59 32.21 -67.65
C MET A 2 -5.10 33.31 -66.69
N LEU A 3 -6.41 33.27 -66.40
CA LEU A 3 -7.05 33.91 -65.25
C LEU A 3 -6.71 33.12 -63.97
N LEU A 4 -5.90 33.71 -63.09
CA LEU A 4 -5.53 33.16 -61.79
C LEU A 4 -6.62 33.50 -60.76
N HIS A 5 -7.42 32.50 -60.38
CA HIS A 5 -8.37 32.61 -59.27
C HIS A 5 -7.61 32.52 -57.95
N MET A 6 -7.54 33.63 -57.21
CA MET A 6 -6.99 33.67 -55.85
C MET A 6 -8.06 33.17 -54.87
N LEU A 7 -7.99 31.89 -54.50
CA LEU A 7 -8.86 31.30 -53.50
C LEU A 7 -8.41 31.76 -52.10
N LEU A 8 -9.18 32.66 -51.48
CA LEU A 8 -8.97 33.08 -50.09
C LEU A 8 -9.45 31.97 -49.15
N VAL A 9 -8.51 31.20 -48.59
CA VAL A 9 -8.80 30.21 -47.54
C VAL A 9 -8.96 30.95 -46.22
N VAL A 10 -10.21 31.11 -45.76
CA VAL A 10 -10.52 31.64 -44.43
C VAL A 10 -10.23 30.53 -43.42
N MET A 11 -9.08 30.61 -42.75
CA MET A 11 -8.76 29.73 -41.62
C MET A 11 -9.57 30.19 -40.40
N SER A 12 -10.68 29.52 -40.12
CA SER A 12 -11.43 29.70 -38.87
C SER A 12 -10.63 29.12 -37.71
N ILE A 13 -9.99 29.98 -36.93
CA ILE A 13 -9.37 29.61 -35.66
C ILE A 13 -10.49 29.48 -34.63
N THR A 14 -10.92 28.25 -34.35
CA THR A 14 -11.75 27.99 -33.17
C THR A 14 -10.84 28.00 -31.94
N ALA A 15 -10.94 29.04 -31.13
CA ALA A 15 -10.33 29.07 -29.81
C ALA A 15 -11.09 28.08 -28.90
N SER A 16 -10.54 26.88 -28.72
CA SER A 16 -11.01 25.95 -27.69
C SER A 16 -10.59 26.50 -26.33
N THR A 17 -11.56 27.03 -25.57
CA THR A 17 -11.38 27.32 -24.16
C THR A 17 -11.04 26.02 -23.43
N LEU A 18 -9.80 25.88 -22.96
CA LEU A 18 -9.49 24.90 -21.92
C LEU A 18 -10.26 25.32 -20.66
N VAL A 19 -11.36 24.63 -20.38
CA VAL A 19 -11.93 24.61 -19.04
C VAL A 19 -10.94 23.79 -18.20
N ILE A 20 -10.05 24.49 -17.50
CA ILE A 20 -9.32 23.89 -16.39
C ILE A 20 -10.36 23.73 -15.29
N ALA A 21 -11.06 22.59 -15.29
CA ALA A 21 -11.87 22.21 -14.15
C ALA A 21 -10.91 22.02 -12.98
N ASP A 22 -11.13 22.71 -11.87
CA ASP A 22 -10.46 22.41 -10.61
C ASP A 22 -10.62 20.90 -10.36
N GLU A 23 -9.50 20.18 -10.26
CA GLU A 23 -9.54 18.76 -9.93
C GLU A 23 -10.33 18.61 -8.62
N PRO A 24 -11.30 17.67 -8.55
CA PRO A 24 -12.08 17.48 -7.35
C PRO A 24 -11.14 17.21 -6.16
N PRO A 25 -11.43 17.75 -4.97
CA PRO A 25 -10.55 17.60 -3.82
C PRO A 25 -10.32 16.12 -3.54
N VAL A 26 -9.05 15.72 -3.46
CA VAL A 26 -8.66 14.35 -3.15
C VAL A 26 -9.29 13.96 -1.82
N LYS A 27 -10.13 12.92 -1.84
CA LYS A 27 -10.78 12.39 -0.63
C LYS A 27 -9.70 12.00 0.39
N LYS A 28 -9.69 12.68 1.53
CA LYS A 28 -8.75 12.42 2.62
C LYS A 28 -9.28 11.33 3.53
N TYR A 29 -8.40 10.39 3.91
CA TYR A 29 -8.69 9.32 4.86
C TYR A 29 -7.98 9.57 6.20
N TYR A 30 -8.65 9.25 7.30
CA TYR A 30 -8.14 9.40 8.66
C TYR A 30 -7.73 8.05 9.27
N VAL A 31 -7.21 8.09 10.49
CA VAL A 31 -6.65 6.93 11.18
C VAL A 31 -7.65 5.77 11.25
N GLU A 32 -8.90 6.10 11.54
CA GLU A 32 -10.01 5.17 11.68
C GLU A 32 -10.33 4.50 10.35
N ASP A 33 -10.33 5.25 9.25
CA ASP A 33 -10.58 4.71 7.91
C ASP A 33 -9.47 3.76 7.48
N ILE A 34 -8.21 4.12 7.77
CA ILE A 34 -7.04 3.30 7.47
C ILE A 34 -7.13 1.98 8.25
N LYS A 35 -7.45 2.05 9.53
CA LYS A 35 -7.64 0.85 10.37
C LYS A 35 -8.83 0.01 9.90
N ALA A 36 -9.93 0.62 9.48
CA ALA A 36 -11.07 -0.10 8.94
C ALA A 36 -10.73 -0.82 7.62
N ALA A 37 -10.01 -0.17 6.70
CA ALA A 37 -9.54 -0.79 5.46
C ALA A 37 -8.61 -1.99 5.74
N MET A 38 -7.72 -1.83 6.72
CA MET A 38 -6.82 -2.86 7.24
C MET A 38 -7.58 -4.08 7.78
N PHE A 39 -8.54 -3.88 8.69
CA PHE A 39 -9.36 -4.99 9.21
C PHE A 39 -10.15 -5.68 8.11
N LYS A 40 -10.79 -4.91 7.24
CA LYS A 40 -11.53 -5.45 6.08
C LYS A 40 -10.64 -6.26 5.14
N HIS A 41 -9.38 -5.87 4.96
CA HIS A 41 -8.43 -6.65 4.19
C HIS A 41 -8.05 -7.96 4.88
N ILE A 42 -7.77 -7.93 6.18
CA ILE A 42 -7.44 -9.13 6.96
C ILE A 42 -8.63 -10.11 6.93
N GLU A 43 -9.84 -9.65 7.24
CA GLU A 43 -11.07 -10.46 7.23
C GLU A 43 -11.34 -11.15 5.89
N ARG A 44 -10.96 -10.53 4.78
CA ARG A 44 -11.14 -11.10 3.43
C ARG A 44 -10.09 -12.14 3.06
N ASN A 45 -8.97 -12.20 3.78
CA ASN A 45 -7.80 -13.01 3.43
C ASN A 45 -7.43 -14.03 4.52
N ILE A 46 -8.22 -14.12 5.58
CA ILE A 46 -8.18 -15.23 6.53
C ILE A 46 -9.14 -16.34 6.10
N ASP A 47 -8.82 -17.58 6.47
CA ASP A 47 -9.75 -18.71 6.34
C ASP A 47 -10.71 -18.80 7.54
N GLU A 48 -11.46 -19.91 7.61
CA GLU A 48 -12.41 -20.18 8.69
C GLU A 48 -11.76 -20.31 10.08
N ASP A 49 -10.48 -20.66 10.13
CA ASP A 49 -9.68 -20.75 11.36
C ASP A 49 -9.00 -19.41 11.72
N GLY A 50 -9.22 -18.37 10.91
CA GLY A 50 -8.59 -17.06 11.11
C GLY A 50 -7.14 -16.98 10.61
N ILE A 51 -6.71 -17.93 9.78
CA ILE A 51 -5.32 -18.02 9.29
C ILE A 51 -5.15 -17.18 8.03
N PHE A 52 -4.28 -16.18 8.13
CA PHE A 52 -3.78 -15.38 7.01
C PHE A 52 -2.57 -16.09 6.38
N ARG A 53 -2.67 -16.46 5.10
CA ARG A 53 -1.57 -17.11 4.37
C ARG A 53 -0.86 -16.14 3.45
N ILE A 54 0.47 -16.07 3.57
CA ILE A 54 1.31 -15.24 2.70
C ILE A 54 2.58 -15.99 2.30
N ARG A 55 2.97 -15.86 1.04
CA ARG A 55 4.27 -16.36 0.59
C ARG A 55 5.36 -15.39 1.00
N ASP A 56 6.33 -15.89 1.75
CA ASP A 56 7.54 -15.15 2.09
C ASP A 56 8.42 -14.98 0.83
N GLU A 57 8.65 -13.74 0.40
CA GLU A 57 9.42 -13.46 -0.82
C GLU A 57 10.90 -13.83 -0.72
N LYS A 58 11.45 -13.98 0.50
CA LYS A 58 12.86 -14.35 0.72
C LYS A 58 13.05 -15.85 0.79
N THR A 59 12.16 -16.57 1.47
CA THR A 59 12.31 -18.02 1.70
C THR A 59 11.46 -18.88 0.77
N ASN A 60 10.49 -18.28 0.07
CA ASN A 60 9.42 -18.93 -0.70
C ASN A 60 8.44 -19.79 0.13
N GLU A 61 8.58 -19.81 1.45
CA GLU A 61 7.68 -20.53 2.35
C GLU A 61 6.29 -19.89 2.37
N ILE A 62 5.25 -20.70 2.57
CA ILE A 62 3.92 -20.21 2.89
C ILE A 62 3.83 -20.06 4.40
N LEU A 63 3.71 -18.82 4.87
CA LEU A 63 3.53 -18.52 6.28
C LEU A 63 2.05 -18.60 6.63
N GLU A 64 1.74 -19.29 7.73
CA GLU A 64 0.42 -19.34 8.35
C GLU A 64 0.41 -18.44 9.58
N LEU A 65 -0.33 -17.34 9.49
CA LEU A 65 -0.23 -16.23 10.41
C LEU A 65 -1.59 -15.86 11.00
N GLU A 66 -1.62 -15.53 12.28
CA GLU A 66 -2.79 -14.95 12.94
C GLU A 66 -2.54 -13.47 13.21
N PHE A 67 -3.54 -12.64 12.93
CA PHE A 67 -3.46 -11.21 13.20
C PHE A 67 -3.39 -10.92 14.70
N VAL A 68 -2.53 -9.97 15.10
CA VAL A 68 -2.38 -9.54 16.50
C VAL A 68 -2.83 -8.10 16.69
N LYS A 69 -2.26 -7.14 15.95
CA LYS A 69 -2.60 -5.71 16.09
C LYS A 69 -2.12 -4.87 14.91
N ILE A 70 -2.72 -3.69 14.76
CA ILE A 70 -2.22 -2.58 13.95
C ILE A 70 -1.42 -1.63 14.84
N HIS A 71 -0.22 -1.21 14.42
CA HIS A 71 0.59 -0.23 15.16
C HIS A 71 0.13 1.20 14.89
N ASN A 72 0.34 2.07 15.88
CA ASN A 72 0.28 3.52 15.68
C ASN A 72 1.73 4.08 15.61
N PRO A 73 1.98 5.12 14.80
CA PRO A 73 1.02 5.79 13.91
C PRO A 73 0.80 5.01 12.59
N VAL A 74 -0.37 5.21 11.98
CA VAL A 74 -0.56 5.00 10.54
C VAL A 74 -0.11 6.25 9.80
N ARG A 75 0.35 6.12 8.55
CA ARG A 75 0.98 7.23 7.80
C ARG A 75 0.30 7.46 6.47
N GLN A 76 0.26 8.71 6.04
CA GLN A 76 0.04 9.10 4.66
C GLN A 76 1.42 9.39 4.05
N ILE A 77 1.79 8.65 3.00
CA ILE A 77 3.09 8.75 2.32
C ILE A 77 3.02 9.74 1.16
N SER A 78 1.86 9.84 0.51
CA SER A 78 1.56 10.86 -0.51
C SER A 78 0.05 11.13 -0.55
N ASP A 79 -0.42 12.00 -1.43
CA ASP A 79 -1.84 12.39 -1.54
C ASP A 79 -2.80 11.19 -1.63
N ARG A 80 -2.33 10.09 -2.22
CA ARG A 80 -3.14 8.88 -2.47
C ARG A 80 -2.66 7.64 -1.73
N ILE A 81 -1.42 7.65 -1.24
CA ILE A 81 -0.79 6.47 -0.67
C ILE A 81 -0.76 6.55 0.85
N TYR A 82 -1.29 5.51 1.48
CA TYR A 82 -1.31 5.33 2.92
C TYR A 82 -0.55 4.07 3.31
N PHE A 83 -0.09 4.03 4.56
CA PHE A 83 0.78 2.99 5.07
C PHE A 83 0.46 2.64 6.53
N ALA A 84 0.45 1.35 6.86
CA ALA A 84 0.31 0.86 8.22
C ALA A 84 1.14 -0.42 8.46
N CYS A 85 1.74 -0.52 9.64
CA CYS A 85 2.43 -1.73 10.13
C CYS A 85 1.48 -2.57 11.00
N THR A 86 1.68 -3.88 11.01
CA THR A 86 0.90 -4.82 11.82
C THR A 86 1.78 -5.90 12.43
N ASP A 87 1.36 -6.43 13.57
CA ASP A 87 1.92 -7.67 14.09
C ASP A 87 1.03 -8.84 13.71
N PHE A 88 1.69 -9.91 13.26
CA PHE A 88 1.12 -11.24 13.07
C PHE A 88 1.95 -12.25 13.85
N ARG A 89 1.32 -13.30 14.39
CA ARG A 89 2.02 -14.42 15.01
C ARG A 89 1.91 -15.67 14.16
N VAL A 90 2.95 -16.50 14.17
CA VAL A 90 2.89 -17.82 13.52
C VAL A 90 1.86 -18.68 14.25
N HIS A 91 0.91 -19.25 13.50
CA HIS A 91 -0.17 -20.08 14.06
C HIS A 91 0.39 -21.23 14.90
N ALA A 92 1.39 -21.96 14.38
CA ALA A 92 2.03 -23.08 15.06
C ALA A 92 2.99 -22.69 16.21
N ASP A 93 3.42 -21.43 16.31
CA ASP A 93 4.29 -20.95 17.40
C ASP A 93 4.04 -19.47 17.71
N PRO A 94 3.09 -19.17 18.63
CA PRO A 94 2.70 -17.80 18.97
C PRO A 94 3.82 -16.88 19.47
N LYS A 95 4.99 -17.43 19.83
CA LYS A 95 6.16 -16.63 20.26
C LYS A 95 6.87 -15.99 19.08
N LYS A 96 6.65 -16.48 17.87
CA LYS A 96 7.24 -15.95 16.63
C LYS A 96 6.32 -14.90 16.03
N LEU A 97 6.78 -13.64 16.06
CA LEU A 97 6.05 -12.52 15.48
C LEU A 97 6.69 -12.07 14.17
N TYR A 98 5.84 -11.86 13.17
CA TYR A 98 6.12 -11.12 11.97
C TYR A 98 5.56 -9.70 12.09
N ASP A 99 6.25 -8.74 11.45
CA ASP A 99 5.76 -7.38 11.24
C ASP A 99 5.44 -7.26 9.74
N LEU A 100 4.16 -7.11 9.39
CA LEU A 100 3.72 -6.94 8.01
C LEU A 100 3.34 -5.49 7.76
N ASP A 101 3.90 -4.92 6.69
CA ASP A 101 3.58 -3.59 6.22
C ASP A 101 2.56 -3.68 5.09
N PHE A 102 1.54 -2.81 5.14
CA PHE A 102 0.51 -2.68 4.11
C PHE A 102 0.51 -1.27 3.52
N TRP A 103 0.53 -1.20 2.20
CA TRP A 103 0.34 0.02 1.43
C TRP A 103 -1.04 0.03 0.81
N MET A 104 -1.67 1.20 0.87
CA MET A 104 -3.03 1.42 0.40
C MET A 104 -3.07 2.56 -0.61
N ASP A 105 -3.92 2.41 -1.63
CA ASP A 105 -4.26 3.42 -2.62
C ASP A 105 -5.79 3.62 -2.61
N ILE A 106 -6.24 4.75 -3.15
CA ILE A 106 -7.62 5.18 -3.29
C ILE A 106 -8.11 5.16 -4.75
N GLU A 107 -7.42 4.46 -5.65
CA GLU A 107 -7.69 4.43 -7.10
C GLU A 107 -9.15 4.18 -7.47
N THR A 108 -9.83 3.31 -6.73
CA THR A 108 -11.24 2.98 -7.00
C THR A 108 -12.22 3.82 -6.17
N GLY A 109 -11.78 4.93 -5.57
CA GLY A 109 -12.57 5.74 -4.63
C GLY A 109 -12.74 5.12 -3.23
N GLU A 110 -12.08 3.98 -2.99
CA GLU A 110 -12.02 3.26 -1.73
C GLU A 110 -10.57 3.01 -1.35
N LEU A 111 -10.24 3.15 -0.07
CA LEU A 111 -8.92 2.82 0.45
C LEU A 111 -8.72 1.29 0.40
N ARG A 112 -7.79 0.83 -0.42
CA ARG A 112 -7.53 -0.60 -0.67
C ARG A 112 -6.05 -0.91 -0.56
N ILE A 113 -5.75 -2.00 0.14
CA ILE A 113 -4.40 -2.56 0.20
C ILE A 113 -4.04 -3.07 -1.20
N TYR A 114 -2.97 -2.53 -1.79
CA TYR A 114 -2.44 -2.97 -3.08
C TYR A 114 -1.11 -3.71 -2.94
N GLN A 115 -0.42 -3.54 -1.81
CA GLN A 115 0.86 -4.18 -1.55
C GLN A 115 1.01 -4.53 -0.06
N THR A 116 1.52 -5.73 0.17
CA THR A 116 1.92 -6.26 1.47
C THR A 116 3.40 -6.63 1.40
N LYS A 117 4.16 -6.32 2.45
CA LYS A 117 5.56 -6.77 2.58
C LYS A 117 5.84 -7.28 3.98
N ILE A 118 6.71 -8.28 4.08
CA ILE A 118 7.28 -8.68 5.36
C ILE A 118 8.36 -7.65 5.74
N HIS A 119 8.08 -6.85 6.76
CA HIS A 119 9.02 -5.85 7.27
C HIS A 119 9.98 -6.46 8.28
N LYS A 120 9.47 -7.28 9.20
CA LYS A 120 10.31 -7.97 10.20
C LYS A 120 9.92 -9.44 10.31
N GLU A 121 10.93 -10.26 10.52
CA GLU A 121 10.80 -11.70 10.70
C GLU A 121 11.24 -12.13 12.11
N PRO A 122 10.72 -13.24 12.64
CA PRO A 122 11.15 -13.77 13.91
C PRO A 122 12.55 -14.39 13.80
N ARG A 123 13.45 -13.97 14.67
CA ARG A 123 14.77 -14.61 14.88
C ARG A 123 14.96 -14.96 16.35
N LYS A 124 15.78 -15.98 16.61
CA LYS A 124 16.08 -16.43 17.97
C LYS A 124 17.48 -16.00 18.37
N SER A 125 17.58 -15.32 19.51
CA SER A 125 18.82 -15.00 20.19
C SER A 125 18.96 -15.87 21.44
N LEU A 126 20.19 -16.26 21.79
CA LEU A 126 20.50 -16.97 23.03
C LEU A 126 20.13 -16.16 24.28
N ILE A 127 20.31 -14.83 24.22
CA ILE A 127 20.13 -13.94 25.37
C ILE A 127 18.76 -13.26 25.40
N TYR A 128 18.15 -13.01 24.24
CA TYR A 128 16.87 -12.27 24.15
C TYR A 128 15.68 -13.14 23.76
N GLY A 129 15.88 -14.44 23.49
CA GLY A 129 14.82 -15.30 22.98
C GLY A 129 14.37 -14.87 21.58
N TRP A 130 13.08 -14.97 21.31
CA TRP A 130 12.49 -14.56 20.03
C TRP A 130 12.39 -13.04 19.93
N TYR A 131 12.84 -12.48 18.81
CA TYR A 131 12.76 -11.05 18.50
C TYR A 131 12.45 -10.82 17.03
N LYS A 132 11.99 -9.62 16.68
CA LYS A 132 11.67 -9.23 15.29
C LYS A 132 12.88 -8.58 14.61
N GLN A 133 13.51 -9.28 13.67
CA GLN A 133 14.61 -8.77 12.86
C GLN A 133 14.07 -8.00 11.64
N PRO A 134 14.42 -6.72 11.43
CA PRO A 134 13.99 -5.96 10.25
C PRO A 134 14.71 -6.39 8.98
N ARG A 135 13.93 -6.57 7.90
CA ARG A 135 14.38 -6.86 6.53
C ARG A 135 14.79 -5.62 5.77
N TYR A 136 14.15 -4.50 6.07
CA TYR A 136 14.41 -3.21 5.45
C TYR A 136 14.14 -2.07 6.44
N THR A 137 14.54 -0.87 6.04
CA THR A 137 14.25 0.40 6.71
C THR A 137 13.67 1.39 5.71
N PHE A 138 13.28 2.58 6.19
CA PHE A 138 12.85 3.68 5.34
C PHE A 138 13.89 4.80 5.34
N VAL A 139 14.26 5.29 4.15
CA VAL A 139 15.10 6.48 3.97
C VAL A 139 14.40 7.38 2.95
N ASN A 140 14.00 8.59 3.36
CA ASN A 140 13.22 9.53 2.54
C ASN A 140 11.98 8.85 1.92
N ASP A 141 11.20 8.16 2.76
CA ASP A 141 9.99 7.39 2.40
C ASP A 141 10.20 6.25 1.39
N LYS A 142 11.45 5.89 1.10
CA LYS A 142 11.81 4.76 0.24
C LYS A 142 12.27 3.57 1.07
N VAL A 143 11.82 2.38 0.68
CA VAL A 143 12.25 1.11 1.26
C VAL A 143 13.72 0.84 0.91
N VAL A 144 14.55 0.61 1.93
CA VAL A 144 15.97 0.28 1.80
C VAL A 144 16.23 -1.08 2.44
N PRO A 145 16.59 -2.13 1.67
CA PRO A 145 16.91 -3.44 2.22
C PRO A 145 18.06 -3.38 3.22
N LEU A 146 17.99 -4.22 4.27
CA LEU A 146 19.07 -4.39 5.26
C LEU A 146 19.90 -5.66 4.99
N TYR A 147 19.33 -6.62 4.25
CA TYR A 147 19.94 -7.86 3.75
C TYR A 147 19.03 -8.47 2.69
#